data_AF-A0A357R589-F1
#
_entry.id   AF-A0A357R589-F1
#
_cell.length_a   1.000
_cell.length_b   1.000
_cell.length_c   1.000
_cell.angle_alpha   90.00
_cell.angle_beta   90.00
_cell.angle_gamma   90.00
#
_symmetry.space_group_name_H-M   'P 1'
#
loop_
_entity.id
_entity.type
_entity.pdbx_description
1 polymer ?
#
loop_
_entity_poly.entity_id
_entity_poly.type
_entity_poly.pdbx_seq_one_letter_code
_entity_poly.pdbx_strand_id
1 'polypeptide(L)'
;EYGMRLAGTPYIEILKAGGGILNSVRRVRSATAAEMVAQTKKSLRRMLSFGVTTAEAKSGYGLDTESEVRMLQAVQILNRIQPVDLVPTFMGAHAIPEEYKDDSDEFVRIV
;
A
#
# COMPACT_ATOMS: atom_id res chain seq x y z
N GLU A 1 -7.25 -7.34 -14.22
CA GLU A 1 -5.86 -6.82 -14.12
C GLU A 1 -4.79 -7.82 -14.58
N TYR A 2 -4.61 -8.99 -13.94
CA TYR A 2 -3.53 -9.93 -14.31
C TYR A 2 -3.57 -10.37 -15.79
N GLY A 3 -4.76 -10.74 -16.30
CA GLY A 3 -4.93 -11.07 -17.72
C GLY A 3 -4.66 -9.90 -18.68
N MET A 4 -4.97 -8.66 -18.28
CA MET A 4 -4.69 -7.45 -19.08
C MET A 4 -3.19 -7.15 -19.12
N ARG A 5 -2.48 -7.37 -18.00
CA ARG A 5 -1.01 -7.25 -17.95
C ARG A 5 -0.33 -8.26 -18.88
N LEU A 6 -0.81 -9.51 -18.89
CA LEU A 6 -0.28 -10.54 -19.80
C LEU A 6 -0.59 -10.25 -21.28
N ALA A 7 -1.70 -9.57 -21.56
CA ALA A 7 -2.06 -9.13 -22.90
C ALA A 7 -1.30 -7.88 -23.37
N GLY A 8 -0.38 -7.34 -22.57
CA GLY A 8 0.41 -6.16 -22.91
C GLY A 8 -0.35 -4.83 -22.79
N THR A 9 -1.51 -4.80 -22.13
CA THR A 9 -2.27 -3.57 -21.92
C THR A 9 -1.44 -2.58 -21.10
N PRO A 10 -1.25 -1.32 -21.57
CA PRO A 10 -0.52 -0.31 -20.82
C PRO A 10 -1.08 -0.11 -19.42
N TYR A 11 -0.20 0.07 -18.43
CA TYR A 11 -0.60 0.21 -17.02
C TYR A 11 -1.63 1.33 -16.79
N ILE A 12 -1.50 2.44 -17.54
CA ILE A 12 -2.42 3.57 -17.46
C ILE A 12 -3.84 3.23 -17.94
N GLU A 13 -3.98 2.29 -18.88
CA GLU A 13 -5.28 1.81 -19.35
C GLU A 13 -5.91 0.84 -18.34
N ILE A 14 -5.10 0.02 -17.66
CA ILE A 14 -5.55 -0.83 -16.55
C ILE A 14 -6.07 0.03 -15.39
N LEU A 15 -5.40 1.15 -15.11
CA LEU A 15 -5.84 2.14 -14.12
C LEU A 15 -7.18 2.77 -14.51
N LYS A 16 -7.32 3.22 -15.76
CA LYS A 16 -8.57 3.80 -16.30
C LYS A 16 -9.75 2.80 -16.26
N ALA A 17 -9.47 1.51 -16.38
CA ALA A 17 -10.48 0.45 -16.28
C ALA A 17 -10.88 0.10 -14.83
N GLY A 18 -10.46 0.88 -13.82
CA GLY A 18 -10.79 0.65 -12.41
C GLY A 18 -10.00 -0.49 -11.74
N GLY A 19 -9.00 -1.03 -12.44
CA GLY A 19 -7.99 -1.94 -11.92
C GLY A 19 -6.78 -1.20 -11.33
N GLY A 20 -5.75 -1.93 -10.88
CA GLY A 20 -4.53 -1.32 -10.38
C GLY A 20 -4.67 -0.71 -8.98
N ILE A 21 -4.08 0.47 -8.78
CA ILE A 21 -3.94 1.09 -7.45
C ILE A 21 -5.28 1.29 -6.74
N LEU A 22 -6.33 1.72 -7.45
CA LEU A 22 -7.65 2.00 -6.87
C LEU A 22 -8.29 0.76 -6.22
N ASN A 23 -8.05 -0.43 -6.76
CA ASN A 23 -8.55 -1.66 -6.14
C ASN A 23 -7.78 -1.99 -4.86
N SER A 24 -6.47 -1.74 -4.84
CA SER A 24 -5.67 -1.88 -3.63
C SER A 24 -6.09 -0.86 -2.57
N VAL A 25 -6.41 0.37 -3.01
CA VAL A 25 -6.89 1.44 -2.12
C VAL A 25 -8.17 1.06 -1.42
N ARG A 26 -9.18 0.59 -2.17
CA ARG A 26 -10.44 0.11 -1.56
C ARG A 26 -10.20 -0.99 -0.52
N ARG A 27 -9.34 -1.96 -0.83
CA ARG A 27 -9.01 -3.07 0.08
C ARG A 27 -8.30 -2.60 1.34
N VAL A 28 -7.38 -1.64 1.22
CA VAL A 28 -6.63 -1.08 2.35
C VAL A 28 -7.54 -0.24 3.24
N ARG A 29 -8.37 0.62 2.65
CA ARG A 29 -9.38 1.41 3.38
C ARG A 29 -10.34 0.53 4.19
N SER A 30 -10.75 -0.62 3.65
CA SER A 30 -11.63 -1.57 4.34
C SER A 30 -10.93 -2.50 5.34
N ALA A 31 -9.60 -2.58 5.32
CA ALA A 31 -8.85 -3.55 6.13
C ALA A 31 -8.53 -2.99 7.52
N THR A 32 -8.61 -3.86 8.51
CA THR A 32 -8.13 -3.58 9.87
C THR A 32 -6.60 -3.69 9.95
N ALA A 33 -5.99 -3.04 10.94
CA ALA A 33 -4.56 -3.17 11.19
C ALA A 33 -4.14 -4.64 11.43
N ALA A 34 -5.00 -5.43 12.09
CA ALA A 34 -4.73 -6.85 12.35
C ALA A 34 -4.66 -7.67 11.04
N GLU A 35 -5.58 -7.42 10.09
CA GLU A 35 -5.56 -8.06 8.78
C GLU A 35 -4.32 -7.67 7.97
N MET A 36 -3.96 -6.38 7.99
CA MET A 36 -2.74 -5.88 7.34
C MET A 36 -1.49 -6.55 7.90
N VAL A 37 -1.39 -6.66 9.23
CA VAL A 37 -0.28 -7.36 9.91
C VAL A 37 -0.24 -8.83 9.51
N ALA A 38 -1.37 -9.54 9.57
CA ALA A 38 -1.44 -10.96 9.25
C ALA A 38 -1.06 -11.25 7.79
N GLN A 39 -1.50 -10.41 6.85
CA GLN A 39 -1.15 -10.54 5.44
C GLN A 39 0.33 -10.25 5.19
N THR A 40 0.85 -9.14 5.70
CA THR A 40 2.24 -8.71 5.47
C THR A 40 3.24 -9.66 6.11
N LYS A 41 2.92 -10.23 7.29
CA LYS A 41 3.78 -11.24 7.96
C LYS A 41 4.09 -12.44 7.06
N LYS A 42 3.16 -12.85 6.18
CA LYS A 42 3.40 -13.94 5.21
C LYS A 42 4.46 -13.54 4.18
N SER A 43 4.40 -12.31 3.67
CA SER A 43 5.40 -11.77 2.74
C SER A 43 6.77 -11.66 3.40
N LEU A 44 6.84 -11.16 4.64
CA LEU A 44 8.11 -11.04 5.37
C LEU A 44 8.76 -12.39 5.66
N ARG A 45 7.98 -13.41 6.03
CA ARG A 45 8.49 -14.78 6.17
C ARG A 45 9.12 -15.31 4.88
N ARG A 46 8.49 -15.02 3.74
CA ARG A 46 9.03 -15.37 2.43
C ARG A 46 10.30 -14.59 2.12
N MET A 47 10.33 -13.28 2.36
CA MET A 47 11.54 -12.46 2.18
C MET A 47 12.70 -12.98 3.04
N LEU A 48 12.43 -13.29 4.30
CA LEU A 48 13.41 -13.89 5.21
C LEU A 48 13.95 -15.23 4.69
N SER A 49 13.12 -16.06 4.07
CA SER A 49 13.58 -17.33 3.46
C SER A 49 14.56 -17.13 2.30
N PHE A 50 14.62 -15.93 1.72
CA PHE A 50 15.62 -15.52 0.74
C PHE A 50 16.81 -14.75 1.35
N GLY A 51 16.91 -14.69 2.68
CA GLY A 51 17.99 -14.01 3.39
C GLY A 51 17.79 -12.51 3.61
N VAL A 52 16.61 -11.96 3.33
CA VAL A 52 16.33 -10.54 3.59
C VAL A 52 16.20 -10.31 5.08
N THR A 53 17.08 -9.48 5.63
CA THR A 53 17.07 -9.09 7.06
C THR A 53 16.49 -7.70 7.29
N THR A 54 16.49 -6.84 6.26
CA THR A 54 15.96 -5.47 6.35
C THR A 54 15.21 -5.13 5.07
N ALA A 55 14.07 -4.46 5.19
CA ALA A 55 13.26 -4.02 4.07
C ALA A 55 12.66 -2.63 4.34
N GLU A 56 12.47 -1.86 3.29
CA GLU A 56 11.64 -0.66 3.36
C GLU A 56 10.16 -1.04 3.21
N ALA A 57 9.29 -0.45 4.04
CA ALA A 57 7.85 -0.61 3.96
C ALA A 57 7.18 0.76 3.77
N LYS A 58 6.60 0.97 2.59
CA LYS A 58 5.92 2.22 2.22
C LYS A 58 4.43 2.14 2.54
N SER A 59 3.85 3.26 2.93
CA SER A 59 2.40 3.45 2.89
C SER A 59 1.95 3.78 1.44
N GLY A 60 0.89 4.55 1.22
CA GLY A 60 0.48 5.03 -0.10
C GLY A 60 -0.62 4.23 -0.79
N TYR A 61 -1.25 3.29 -0.08
CA TYR A 61 -2.46 2.64 -0.56
C TYR A 61 -3.69 3.04 0.27
N GLY A 62 -3.57 3.93 1.25
CA GLY A 62 -4.72 4.53 1.92
C GLY A 62 -5.29 5.69 1.10
N LEU A 63 -4.41 6.60 0.66
CA LEU A 63 -4.79 7.88 0.02
C LEU A 63 -5.79 8.69 0.87
N ASP A 64 -5.73 8.51 2.18
CA ASP A 64 -6.40 9.28 3.22
C ASP A 64 -5.58 9.13 4.51
N THR A 65 -5.56 10.16 5.35
CA THR A 65 -4.70 10.22 6.54
C THR A 65 -4.92 9.03 7.47
N GLU A 66 -6.17 8.62 7.68
CA GLU A 66 -6.52 7.55 8.62
C GLU A 66 -5.91 6.21 8.18
N SER A 67 -6.10 5.86 6.90
CA SER A 67 -5.63 4.61 6.33
C SER A 67 -4.11 4.59 6.18
N GLU A 68 -3.50 5.72 5.82
CA GLU A 68 -2.04 5.86 5.76
C GLU A 68 -1.40 5.64 7.14
N VAL A 69 -1.94 6.28 8.18
CA VAL A 69 -1.50 6.07 9.56
C VAL A 69 -1.71 4.61 9.99
N ARG A 70 -2.84 3.99 9.65
CA ARG A 70 -3.12 2.57 9.95
C ARG A 70 -2.07 1.63 9.33
N MET A 71 -1.64 1.90 8.10
CA MET A 71 -0.58 1.14 7.45
C MET A 71 0.76 1.28 8.20
N LEU A 72 1.14 2.50 8.59
CA LEU A 72 2.38 2.74 9.34
C LEU A 72 2.35 2.10 10.73
N GLN A 73 1.19 2.08 11.41
CA GLN A 73 0.98 1.34 12.66
C GLN A 73 1.17 -0.17 12.46
N ALA A 74 0.65 -0.73 11.37
CA ALA A 74 0.87 -2.15 11.04
C ALA A 74 2.37 -2.46 10.84
N VAL A 75 3.14 -1.56 10.20
CA VAL A 75 4.60 -1.68 10.07
C VAL A 75 5.29 -1.67 11.45
N GLN A 76 4.90 -0.75 12.34
CA GLN A 76 5.44 -0.71 13.70
C GLN A 76 5.15 -1.98 14.51
N ILE A 77 3.94 -2.54 14.38
CA ILE A 77 3.59 -3.81 15.01
C ILE A 77 4.48 -4.93 14.47
N LEU A 78 4.65 -5.01 13.15
CA LEU A 78 5.48 -6.03 12.49
C LEU A 78 6.93 -5.98 12.95
N ASN A 79 7.52 -4.79 13.13
CA ASN A 79 8.88 -4.65 13.67
C ASN A 79 9.06 -5.27 15.06
N ARG A 80 7.98 -5.48 15.83
CA ARG A 80 8.04 -6.06 17.18
C ARG A 80 7.81 -7.57 17.21
N ILE A 81 7.25 -8.17 16.16
CA ILE A 81 6.70 -9.54 16.20
C ILE A 81 7.27 -10.51 15.16
N GLN A 82 8.24 -10.07 14.37
CA GLN A 82 8.97 -10.87 13.38
C GLN A 82 10.38 -10.29 13.16
N PRO A 83 11.33 -11.03 12.55
CA PRO A 83 12.76 -10.71 12.61
C PRO A 83 13.30 -9.80 11.48
N VAL A 84 12.52 -9.47 10.45
CA VAL A 84 12.95 -8.56 9.36
C VAL A 84 12.78 -7.11 9.83
N ASP A 85 13.85 -6.33 9.85
CA ASP A 85 13.77 -4.91 10.18
C ASP A 85 13.02 -4.15 9.08
N LEU A 86 11.98 -3.40 9.45
CA LEU A 86 11.23 -2.55 8.53
C LEU A 86 11.55 -1.08 8.77
N VAL A 87 11.94 -0.40 7.70
CA VAL A 87 12.06 1.06 7.67
C VAL A 87 10.76 1.63 7.08
N PRO A 88 9.92 2.32 7.88
CA PRO A 88 8.67 2.89 7.37
C PRO A 88 8.94 4.14 6.53
N THR A 89 8.28 4.25 5.39
CA THR A 89 8.24 5.46 4.55
C THR A 89 6.81 5.89 4.34
N PHE A 90 6.47 7.11 4.75
CA PHE A 90 5.20 7.72 4.41
C PHE A 90 5.18 8.10 2.92
N MET A 91 4.17 7.62 2.21
CA MET A 91 3.99 7.87 0.77
C MET A 91 2.52 8.20 0.47
N GLY A 92 1.89 9.08 1.26
CA GLY A 92 0.48 9.45 1.05
C GLY A 92 0.20 10.01 -0.35
N ALA A 93 1.14 10.79 -0.90
CA ALA A 93 1.10 11.30 -2.27
C ALA A 93 1.48 10.26 -3.35
N HIS A 94 0.97 9.03 -3.24
CA HIS A 94 1.26 7.94 -4.20
C HIS A 94 0.42 8.06 -5.48
N ALA A 95 -0.83 8.49 -5.35
CA ALA A 95 -1.74 8.76 -6.46
C ALA A 95 -2.84 9.72 -6.02
N ILE A 96 -3.51 10.35 -6.98
CA ILE A 96 -4.67 11.20 -6.70
C ILE A 96 -5.90 10.30 -6.58
N PRO A 97 -6.58 10.27 -5.41
CA PRO A 97 -7.83 9.52 -5.25
C PRO A 97 -8.99 10.19 -6.01
N GLU A 98 -10.05 9.43 -6.32
CA GLU A 98 -11.13 9.93 -7.21
C GLU A 98 -11.82 11.17 -6.64
N GLU A 99 -11.99 11.24 -5.32
CA GLU A 99 -12.56 12.38 -4.59
C GLU A 99 -11.76 13.69 -4.74
N TYR A 100 -10.49 13.63 -5.15
CA TYR A 100 -9.60 14.79 -5.33
C TYR A 100 -9.06 14.94 -6.76
N LYS A 101 -9.71 14.30 -7.73
CA LYS A 101 -9.25 14.28 -9.14
C LYS A 101 -9.11 15.68 -9.76
N ASP A 102 -9.95 16.62 -9.35
CA ASP A 102 -9.95 18.00 -9.84
C ASP A 102 -9.25 19.00 -8.89
N ASP A 103 -8.76 18.53 -7.73
CA ASP A 103 -8.04 19.35 -6.74
C ASP A 103 -6.94 18.54 -6.03
N SER A 104 -5.88 18.23 -6.79
CA SER A 104 -4.74 17.47 -6.28
C SER A 104 -3.93 18.23 -5.22
N ASP A 105 -3.97 19.56 -5.23
CA ASP A 105 -3.25 20.40 -4.27
C ASP A 105 -3.88 20.27 -2.89
N GLU A 106 -5.21 20.27 -2.80
CA GLU A 106 -5.90 20.01 -1.54
C GLU A 106 -5.60 18.61 -1.01
N PHE A 107 -5.60 17.59 -1.86
CA PHE A 107 -5.21 16.24 -1.45
C PHE A 107 -3.83 16.18 -0.80
N VAL A 108 -2.83 16.80 -1.44
CA VAL A 108 -1.46 16.83 -0.91
C VAL A 108 -1.38 17.58 0.43
N ARG A 109 -2.22 18.58 0.67
CA ARG A 109 -2.25 19.31 1.95
C ARG A 109 -2.78 18.46 3.11
N ILE A 110 -3.71 17.55 2.84
CA ILE A 110 -4.42 16.81 3.89
C ILE A 110 -3.85 15.42 4.14
N VAL A 111 -3.14 14.84 3.16
CA VAL A 111 -2.68 13.44 3.22
C VAL A 111 -1.40 13.28 4.03
#